data_AF-A0A7Z0QRL8-F1
#
_entry.id   AF-A0A7Z0QRL8-F1
#
_cell.length_a   1.000
_cell.length_b   1.000
_cell.length_c   1.000
_cell.angle_alpha   90.00
_cell.angle_beta   90.00
_cell.angle_gamma   90.00
#
_symmetry.space_group_name_H-M   'P 1'
#
loop_
_entity.id
_entity.type
_entity.pdbx_description
1 polymer ?
#
loop_
_entity_poly.entity_id
_entity_poly.type
_entity_poly.pdbx_seq_one_letter_code
_entity_poly.pdbx_strand_id
1 'polypeptide(L)'
;MDKDFALSCFGWATMAAPYLLLVAANDFRSGKGTLLRASVAVAAGWLLAVAHVVISQELFAASASPEELLKLYDRDGAPRAFVAVVGWVPAAIIVCIAWPLHSWLARRRRRGA
;
A
#
# COMPACT_ATOMS: atom_id res chain seq x y z
N MET A 1 -3.85 -21.89 -9.58
CA MET A 1 -4.25 -20.49 -9.36
C MET A 1 -3.47 -19.66 -10.35
N ASP A 2 -4.15 -18.81 -11.12
CA ASP A 2 -3.52 -17.98 -12.14
C ASP A 2 -2.58 -16.94 -11.48
N LYS A 3 -1.34 -16.81 -11.97
CA LYS A 3 -0.35 -15.87 -11.43
C LYS A 3 -0.85 -14.43 -11.57
N ASP A 4 -1.55 -14.14 -12.66
CA ASP A 4 -2.09 -12.81 -12.94
C ASP A 4 -3.21 -12.43 -11.97
N PHE A 5 -4.02 -13.42 -11.56
CA PHE A 5 -5.03 -13.24 -10.52
C PHE A 5 -4.40 -12.93 -9.17
N ALA A 6 -3.34 -13.66 -8.78
CA ALA A 6 -2.63 -13.45 -7.52
C ALA A 6 -2.02 -12.04 -7.43
N LEU A 7 -1.34 -11.61 -8.50
CA LEU A 7 -0.74 -10.28 -8.60
C LEU A 7 -1.79 -9.17 -8.55
N SER A 8 -2.91 -9.36 -9.24
CA SER A 8 -4.04 -8.42 -9.22
C SER A 8 -4.61 -8.26 -7.81
N CYS A 9 -4.89 -9.37 -7.10
CA CYS A 9 -5.37 -9.32 -5.72
C CYS A 9 -4.39 -8.60 -4.79
N PHE A 10 -3.10 -8.83 -4.95
CA PHE A 10 -2.07 -8.18 -4.15
C PHE A 10 -1.96 -6.68 -4.45
N GLY A 11 -2.10 -6.28 -5.72
CA GLY A 11 -2.22 -4.89 -6.14
C GLY A 11 -3.41 -4.19 -5.48
N TRP A 12 -4.59 -4.80 -5.48
CA TRP A 12 -5.75 -4.27 -4.75
C TRP A 12 -5.51 -4.16 -3.25
N ALA A 13 -4.84 -5.14 -2.65
CA ALA A 13 -4.51 -5.10 -1.22
C ALA A 13 -3.60 -3.92 -0.86
N THR A 14 -2.61 -3.59 -1.69
CA THR A 14 -1.72 -2.42 -1.46
C THR A 14 -2.49 -1.09 -1.40
N MET A 15 -3.61 -0.99 -2.12
CA MET A 15 -4.45 0.21 -2.16
C MET A 15 -5.53 0.21 -1.07
N ALA A 16 -6.17 -0.93 -0.81
CA ALA A 16 -7.26 -1.03 0.15
C ALA A 16 -6.76 -1.05 1.61
N ALA A 17 -5.61 -1.68 1.88
CA ALA A 17 -5.13 -1.88 3.24
C ALA A 17 -4.86 -0.56 4.00
N PRO A 18 -4.20 0.48 3.43
CA PRO A 18 -3.99 1.74 4.12
C PRO A 18 -5.29 2.43 4.52
N TYR A 19 -6.30 2.38 3.63
CA TYR A 19 -7.61 2.93 3.91
C TYR A 19 -8.30 2.17 5.06
N LEU A 20 -8.34 0.85 4.97
CA LEU A 20 -8.97 0.01 5.98
C LEU A 20 -8.29 0.14 7.34
N LEU A 21 -6.96 0.17 7.40
CA LEU A 21 -6.21 0.34 8.65
C LEU A 21 -6.44 1.70 9.30
N LEU A 22 -6.60 2.76 8.50
CA LEU A 22 -6.92 4.08 9.02
C LEU A 22 -8.35 4.15 9.57
N VAL A 23 -9.32 3.56 8.88
CA VAL A 23 -10.75 3.73 9.17
C VAL A 23 -11.28 2.68 10.15
N ALA A 24 -10.78 1.46 10.09
CA ALA A 24 -11.25 0.36 10.93
C ALA A 24 -11.03 0.68 12.42
N ALA A 25 -12.13 0.72 13.16
CA ALA A 25 -12.15 1.00 14.59
C ALA A 25 -11.44 2.32 14.99
N ASN A 26 -11.41 3.32 14.11
CA ASN A 26 -10.90 4.65 14.40
C ASN A 26 -12.06 5.61 14.64
N ASP A 27 -12.12 6.21 15.83
CA ASP A 27 -13.20 7.11 16.21
C ASP A 27 -12.96 8.57 15.76
N PHE A 28 -11.77 8.85 15.22
CA PHE A 28 -11.30 10.17 14.80
C PHE A 28 -11.50 11.26 15.88
N ARG A 29 -11.49 10.88 17.17
CA ARG A 29 -11.65 11.81 18.30
C ARG A 29 -10.34 12.46 18.71
N SER A 30 -9.26 11.67 18.70
CA SER A 30 -7.93 12.11 19.13
C SER A 30 -7.01 12.28 17.93
N GLY A 31 -6.60 13.52 17.64
CA GLY A 31 -5.66 13.81 16.55
C GLY A 31 -4.35 13.04 16.68
N LYS A 32 -3.83 12.83 17.90
CA LYS A 32 -2.61 12.05 18.15
C LYS A 32 -2.81 10.55 17.86
N GLY A 33 -3.95 9.98 18.29
CA GLY A 33 -4.27 8.58 18.03
C GLY A 33 -4.52 8.30 16.54
N THR A 34 -5.20 9.21 15.86
CA THR A 34 -5.38 9.15 14.41
C THR A 34 -4.06 9.31 13.67
N LEU A 35 -3.14 10.17 14.12
CA LEU A 35 -1.82 10.33 13.54
C LEU A 35 -1.01 9.02 13.61
N LEU A 36 -0.98 8.37 14.77
CA LEU A 36 -0.29 7.09 14.92
C LEU A 36 -0.87 6.03 13.97
N ARG A 37 -2.20 5.94 13.89
CA ARG A 37 -2.87 5.01 12.96
C ARG A 37 -2.61 5.34 11.50
N ALA A 38 -2.56 6.63 11.14
CA ALA A 38 -2.19 7.08 9.82
C ALA A 38 -0.75 6.66 9.47
N SER A 39 0.22 6.85 10.38
CA SER A 39 1.59 6.39 10.19
C SER A 39 1.67 4.87 9.99
N VAL A 40 0.94 4.10 10.81
CA VAL A 40 0.87 2.63 10.66
C VAL A 40 0.24 2.22 9.32
N ALA A 41 -0.83 2.88 8.90
CA ALA A 41 -1.49 2.62 7.63
C ALA A 41 -0.57 2.89 6.42
N VAL A 42 0.18 4.00 6.45
CA VAL A 42 1.17 4.31 5.40
C VAL A 42 2.30 3.29 5.40
N ALA A 43 2.86 2.96 6.57
CA ALA A 43 3.93 1.96 6.69
C ALA A 43 3.47 0.58 6.20
N ALA A 44 2.26 0.15 6.53
CA ALA A 44 1.71 -1.12 6.06
C ALA A 44 1.50 -1.13 4.54
N GLY A 45 0.95 -0.06 3.96
CA GLY A 45 0.82 0.08 2.51
C GLY A 45 2.17 0.03 1.78
N TRP A 46 3.17 0.72 2.34
CA TRP A 46 4.53 0.69 1.84
C TRP A 46 5.14 -0.72 1.85
N LEU A 47 5.04 -1.43 2.98
CA LEU A 47 5.54 -2.80 3.09
C LEU A 47 4.85 -3.75 2.12
N LEU A 48 3.54 -3.61 1.91
CA LEU A 48 2.81 -4.39 0.90
C LEU A 48 3.29 -4.07 -0.52
N ALA A 49 3.58 -2.79 -0.83
CA ALA A 49 4.11 -2.42 -2.14
C ALA A 49 5.50 -3.01 -2.39
N VAL A 50 6.37 -2.99 -1.38
CA VAL A 50 7.69 -3.65 -1.44
C VAL A 50 7.51 -5.16 -1.65
N ALA A 51 6.65 -5.80 -0.85
CA ALA A 51 6.37 -7.23 -0.97
C ALA A 51 5.83 -7.60 -2.36
N HIS A 52 4.93 -6.78 -2.92
CA HIS A 52 4.39 -6.97 -4.26
C HIS A 52 5.48 -7.01 -5.33
N VAL A 53 6.42 -6.06 -5.30
CA VAL A 53 7.53 -6.01 -6.28
C VAL A 53 8.45 -7.21 -6.14
N VAL A 54 8.80 -7.58 -4.91
CA VAL A 54 9.65 -8.75 -4.66
C VAL A 54 8.98 -10.01 -5.19
N ILE A 55 7.72 -10.26 -4.83
CA ILE A 55 6.97 -11.44 -5.28
C ILE A 55 6.81 -11.46 -6.81
N SER A 56 6.51 -10.31 -7.42
CA SER A 56 6.36 -10.19 -8.88
C SER A 56 7.65 -10.57 -9.61
N GLN A 57 8.80 -10.13 -9.09
CA GLN A 57 10.11 -10.42 -9.69
C GLN A 57 10.50 -11.89 -9.53
N GLU A 58 10.28 -12.48 -8.35
CA GLU A 58 10.55 -13.91 -8.13
C GLU A 58 9.66 -14.79 -9.03
N LEU A 59 8.38 -14.44 -9.17
CA LEU A 59 7.47 -15.14 -10.07
C LEU A 59 7.85 -15.02 -11.54
N PHE A 60 8.37 -13.86 -11.95
CA PHE A 60 8.88 -13.63 -13.30
C PHE A 60 10.14 -14.45 -13.55
N ALA A 61 11.12 -14.38 -12.63
CA ALA A 61 12.37 -15.13 -12.73
C ALA A 61 12.15 -16.65 -12.82
N ALA A 62 11.15 -17.17 -12.10
CA ALA A 62 10.78 -18.59 -12.15
C ALA A 62 10.21 -19.06 -13.50
N SER A 63 9.82 -18.14 -14.39
CA SER A 63 9.26 -18.47 -15.72
C SER A 63 9.99 -17.80 -16.89
N ALA A 64 11.07 -17.07 -16.62
CA ALA A 64 11.82 -16.33 -17.63
C ALA A 64 12.80 -17.24 -18.38
N SER A 65 12.99 -16.97 -19.66
CA SER A 65 14.08 -17.56 -20.45
C SER A 65 15.45 -17.05 -19.99
N PRO A 66 16.57 -17.75 -20.31
CA PRO A 66 17.91 -17.31 -19.94
C PRO A 66 18.27 -15.90 -20.41
N GLU A 67 17.80 -15.50 -21.59
CA GLU A 67 18.01 -14.16 -22.15
C GLU A 67 17.23 -13.07 -21.39
N GLU A 68 16.04 -13.40 -20.89
CA GLU A 68 15.22 -12.50 -20.08
C GLU A 68 15.76 -12.37 -18.64
N LEU A 69 16.34 -13.44 -18.09
CA LEU A 69 17.03 -13.41 -16.81
C LEU A 69 18.26 -12.49 -16.87
N LEU A 70 19.05 -12.54 -17.94
CA LEU A 70 20.18 -11.61 -18.16
C LEU A 70 19.72 -10.15 -18.15
N LYS A 71 18.63 -9.83 -18.86
CA LYS A 71 18.05 -8.47 -18.84
C LYS A 71 17.49 -8.06 -17.47
N LEU A 72 17.01 -9.01 -16.67
CA LEU A 72 16.53 -8.76 -15.32
C LEU A 72 17.70 -8.43 -14.38
N TYR A 73 18.80 -9.18 -14.48
CA TYR A 73 20.04 -8.95 -13.73
C TYR A 73 20.77 -7.66 -14.16
N ASP A 74 20.70 -7.28 -15.44
CA ASP A 74 21.25 -6.00 -15.91
C ASP A 74 20.48 -4.78 -15.36
N ARG A 75 19.21 -4.97 -14.97
CA ARG A 75 18.36 -3.95 -14.36
C ARG A 75 18.27 -4.08 -12.85
N ASP A 76 19.13 -4.91 -12.25
CA ASP A 76 18.96 -5.31 -10.86
C ASP A 76 19.06 -4.10 -9.91
N GLY A 77 18.23 -4.12 -8.88
CA GLY A 77 18.17 -3.07 -7.86
C GLY A 77 17.35 -1.82 -8.19
N ALA A 78 17.29 -1.33 -9.43
CA ALA A 78 16.62 -0.04 -9.72
C ALA A 78 15.10 -0.04 -9.40
N PRO A 79 14.30 -1.05 -9.83
CA PRO A 79 12.88 -1.11 -9.46
C PRO A 79 12.65 -1.34 -7.96
N ARG A 80 13.53 -2.12 -7.31
CA ARG A 80 13.47 -2.41 -5.87
C ARG A 80 13.76 -1.15 -5.05
N ALA A 81 14.83 -0.43 -5.40
CA ALA A 81 15.22 0.82 -4.77
C ALA A 81 14.14 1.90 -4.97
N PHE A 82 13.55 1.99 -6.16
CA PHE A 82 12.47 2.91 -6.42
C PHE A 82 11.28 2.66 -5.50
N VAL A 83 10.77 1.42 -5.44
CA VAL A 83 9.62 1.11 -4.56
C VAL A 83 9.98 1.19 -3.08
N ALA A 84 11.22 0.89 -2.68
CA ALA A 84 11.68 1.13 -1.33
C ALA A 84 11.61 2.62 -0.96
N VAL A 85 11.99 3.53 -1.86
CA VAL A 85 12.05 4.97 -1.59
C VAL A 85 10.69 5.66 -1.76
N VAL A 86 9.90 5.30 -2.77
CA VAL A 86 8.66 6.01 -3.14
C VAL A 86 7.39 5.16 -3.03
N GLY A 87 7.49 3.87 -2.72
CA GLY A 87 6.34 2.95 -2.66
C GLY A 87 5.31 3.31 -1.57
N TRP A 88 5.66 4.17 -0.62
CA TRP A 88 4.75 4.68 0.41
C TRP A 88 3.82 5.79 -0.09
N VAL A 89 4.14 6.44 -1.22
CA VAL A 89 3.41 7.62 -1.72
C VAL A 89 1.92 7.34 -1.97
N PRO A 90 1.51 6.26 -2.65
CA PRO A 90 0.09 5.96 -2.85
C PRO A 90 -0.66 5.79 -1.53
N ALA A 91 -0.07 5.08 -0.56
CA ALA A 91 -0.65 4.87 0.76
C ALA A 91 -0.80 6.20 1.52
N ALA A 92 0.19 7.09 1.44
CA ALA A 92 0.10 8.44 1.99
C ALA A 92 -1.03 9.26 1.37
N ILE A 93 -1.19 9.24 0.04
CA ILE A 93 -2.29 9.94 -0.65
C ILE A 93 -3.64 9.42 -0.16
N ILE A 94 -3.82 8.10 -0.10
CA ILE A 94 -5.06 7.47 0.41
C ILE A 94 -5.37 7.96 1.82
N VAL A 95 -4.38 7.93 2.71
CA VAL A 95 -4.53 8.36 4.11
C VAL A 95 -4.83 9.86 4.20
N CYS A 96 -4.14 10.70 3.42
CA CYS A 96 -4.34 12.15 3.37
C CYS A 96 -5.73 12.55 2.86
N ILE A 97 -6.35 11.76 1.98
CA ILE A 97 -7.72 11.99 1.50
C ILE A 97 -8.74 11.45 2.50
N ALA A 98 -8.52 10.22 2.99
CA ALA A 98 -9.47 9.53 3.87
C ALA A 98 -9.60 10.21 5.24
N TRP A 99 -8.51 10.71 5.81
CA TRP A 99 -8.51 11.37 7.11
C TRP A 99 -9.49 12.56 7.18
N PRO A 100 -9.35 13.63 6.36
CA PRO A 100 -10.23 14.80 6.45
C PRO A 100 -11.69 14.44 6.15
N LEU A 101 -11.93 13.54 5.19
CA LEU A 101 -13.26 13.05 4.84
C LEU A 101 -13.94 12.40 6.05
N HIS A 102 -13.28 11.42 6.69
CA HIS A 102 -13.83 10.72 7.86
C HIS A 102 -13.93 11.60 9.09
N SER A 103 -12.97 12.52 9.29
CA SER A 103 -13.04 13.51 10.38
C SER A 103 -14.22 14.46 10.22
N TRP A 104 -14.57 14.84 8.99
CA TRP A 104 -15.76 15.62 8.71
C TRP A 104 -17.05 14.83 8.92
N LEU A 105 -17.13 13.60 8.42
CA LEU A 105 -18.29 12.71 8.62
C LEU A 105 -18.53 12.42 10.11
N ALA A 106 -17.47 12.13 10.87
CA ALA A 106 -17.55 11.90 12.32
C ALA A 106 -18.06 13.14 13.07
N ARG A 107 -17.63 14.35 12.67
CA ARG A 107 -18.14 15.61 13.23
C ARG A 107 -19.61 15.85 12.89
N ARG A 108 -20.04 15.56 11.65
CA ARG A 108 -21.46 15.69 11.25
C ARG A 108 -22.37 14.77 12.03
N ARG A 109 -22.00 13.50 12.20
CA ARG A 109 -22.79 12.53 12.99
C ARG A 109 -23.02 12.98 14.42
N ARG A 110 -22.06 13.69 15.03
CA ARG A 110 -22.18 14.22 16.40
C ARG A 110 -23.03 15.49 16.53
N ARG A 111 -23.30 16.20 15.42
CA ARG A 111 -24.13 17.42 15.45
C ARG A 111 -25.61 17.12 15.19
N GLY A 112 -25.91 15.96 14.62
CA GLY A 112 -27.28 15.50 14.35
C GLY A 112 -27.80 14.44 15.33
N ALA A 113 -27.01 14.11 16.36
CA ALA A 113 -27.39 13.29 17.50
C ALA A 113 -27.41 14.18 18.75
#